data_AF-G9XUB3-F1
#
_entry.id   AF-G9XUB3-F1
#
_cell.length_a   1.000
_cell.length_b   1.000
_cell.length_c   1.000
_cell.angle_alpha   90.00
_cell.angle_beta   90.00
_cell.angle_gamma   90.00
#
_symmetry.space_group_name_H-M   'P 1'
#
loop_
_entity.id
_entity.type
_entity.pdbx_description
1 polymer ?
#
loop_
_entity_poly.entity_id
_entity_poly.type
_entity_poly.pdbx_seq_one_letter_code
_entity_poly.pdbx_strand_id
1 'polypeptide(L)'
;MLLIIKINFFAFLYALLLFIETELLLNSYRLHRMLSWFNVKTNVLLGCVIFIVLTIIFYSITTKYLDTGKFRYFLTVLWIPYYIILVLLFAHLVPITYPGDEPLGGVAFIILGMFFIFPLYVAAITAIGTKD
;
A
#
# COMPACT_ATOMS: atom_id res chain seq x y z
N MET A 1 -8.67 -24.72 -4.69
CA MET A 1 -9.31 -23.91 -3.63
C MET A 1 -8.27 -23.14 -2.80
N LEU A 2 -7.30 -23.81 -2.17
CA LEU A 2 -6.26 -23.16 -1.34
C LEU A 2 -5.42 -22.11 -2.08
N LEU A 3 -5.00 -22.37 -3.31
CA LEU A 3 -4.16 -21.44 -4.09
C LEU A 3 -4.87 -20.11 -4.37
N ILE A 4 -6.15 -20.14 -4.77
CA ILE A 4 -6.92 -18.94 -5.08
C ILE A 4 -7.10 -18.08 -3.82
N ILE A 5 -7.40 -18.71 -2.67
CA ILE A 5 -7.54 -18.01 -1.39
C ILE A 5 -6.20 -17.36 -1.00
N LYS A 6 -5.09 -18.09 -1.10
CA LYS A 6 -3.75 -17.55 -0.83
C LYS A 6 -3.47 -16.32 -1.71
N ILE A 7 -3.65 -16.43 -3.03
CA ILE A 7 -3.38 -15.33 -3.96
C ILE A 7 -4.22 -14.09 -3.61
N ASN A 8 -5.51 -14.26 -3.32
CA ASN A 8 -6.36 -13.14 -2.92
C ASN A 8 -5.94 -12.51 -1.59
N PHE A 9 -5.54 -13.33 -0.61
CA PHE A 9 -4.99 -12.84 0.65
C PHE A 9 -3.71 -12.01 0.44
N PHE A 10 -2.77 -12.49 -0.38
CA PHE A 10 -1.56 -11.74 -0.70
C PHE A 10 -1.85 -10.47 -1.51
N ALA A 11 -2.79 -10.52 -2.45
CA ALA A 11 -3.22 -9.33 -3.20
C ALA A 11 -3.80 -8.26 -2.26
N PHE A 12 -4.62 -8.67 -1.29
CA PHE A 12 -5.12 -7.79 -0.24
C PHE A 12 -3.99 -7.21 0.61
N LEU A 13 -2.99 -8.01 1.01
CA LEU A 13 -1.85 -7.51 1.77
C LEU A 13 -1.11 -6.43 0.97
N TYR A 14 -0.74 -6.68 -0.29
CA TYR A 14 -0.08 -5.68 -1.12
C TYR A 14 -0.93 -4.41 -1.28
N ALA A 15 -2.24 -4.55 -1.48
CA ALA A 15 -3.15 -3.41 -1.50
C ALA A 15 -3.12 -2.62 -0.18
N LEU A 16 -3.08 -3.31 0.96
CA LEU A 16 -3.01 -2.69 2.28
C LEU A 16 -1.71 -1.89 2.47
N LEU A 17 -0.57 -2.39 1.98
CA LEU A 17 0.70 -1.66 2.03
C LEU A 17 0.62 -0.37 1.21
N LEU A 18 0.15 -0.44 -0.04
CA LEU A 18 0.02 0.76 -0.86
C LEU A 18 -1.00 1.74 -0.27
N PHE A 19 -2.12 1.22 0.23
CA PHE A 19 -3.15 2.00 0.92
C PHE A 19 -2.57 2.80 2.09
N ILE A 20 -1.83 2.16 2.99
CA ILE A 20 -1.21 2.83 4.14
C ILE A 20 -0.31 3.97 3.68
N GLU A 21 0.55 3.75 2.69
CA GLU A 21 1.45 4.79 2.17
C GLU A 21 0.68 5.97 1.54
N THR A 22 -0.34 5.66 0.73
CA THR A 22 -1.13 6.72 0.07
C THR A 22 -1.99 7.51 1.04
N GLU A 23 -2.61 6.86 2.04
CA GLU A 23 -3.40 7.56 3.06
C GLU A 23 -2.50 8.39 3.97
N LEU A 24 -1.31 7.92 4.28
CA LEU A 24 -0.34 8.69 5.06
C LEU A 24 0.03 10.01 4.35
N LEU A 25 0.19 9.98 3.02
CA LEU A 25 0.38 11.19 2.21
C LEU A 25 -0.86 12.08 2.17
N LEU A 26 -2.03 11.52 1.86
CA LEU A 26 -3.29 12.25 1.71
C LEU A 26 -3.74 12.91 3.01
N ASN A 27 -3.45 12.29 4.15
CA ASN A 27 -3.91 12.76 5.47
C ASN A 27 -2.83 13.51 6.26
N SER A 28 -1.74 13.92 5.61
CA SER A 28 -0.63 14.62 6.24
C SER A 28 -1.07 15.87 7.02
N TYR A 29 -1.99 16.67 6.46
CA TYR A 29 -2.56 17.85 7.12
C TYR A 29 -3.45 17.50 8.30
N ARG A 30 -4.32 16.49 8.14
CA ARG A 30 -5.19 16.01 9.21
C ARG A 30 -4.39 15.50 10.40
N LEU A 31 -3.34 14.72 10.12
CA LEU A 31 -2.40 14.24 11.13
C LEU A 31 -1.63 15.39 11.78
N HIS A 32 -1.18 16.39 11.02
CA HIS A 32 -0.55 17.59 11.57
C HIS A 32 -1.45 18.36 12.54
N ARG A 33 -2.74 18.50 12.21
CA ARG A 33 -3.70 19.16 13.09
C ARG A 33 -3.95 18.37 14.37
N MET A 34 -4.06 17.04 14.29
CA MET A 34 -4.32 16.18 15.45
C MET A 34 -3.08 15.97 16.33
N LEU A 35 -1.90 15.94 15.71
CA LEU A 35 -0.61 15.67 16.32
C LEU A 35 0.29 16.85 15.96
N SER A 36 0.36 17.87 16.81
CA SER A 36 1.09 19.12 16.55
C SER A 36 2.58 18.93 16.18
N TRP A 37 3.19 17.82 16.59
CA TRP A 37 4.57 17.43 16.26
C TRP A 37 4.71 16.74 14.89
N PHE A 38 3.60 16.29 14.31
CA PHE A 38 3.54 15.57 13.05
C PHE A 38 3.54 16.58 11.90
N ASN A 39 4.64 16.71 11.17
CA ASN A 39 4.71 17.59 10.00
C ASN A 39 5.06 16.77 8.76
N VAL A 40 5.15 17.42 7.60
CA VAL A 40 5.45 16.76 6.32
C VAL A 40 6.75 15.93 6.38
N LYS A 41 7.80 16.43 7.05
CA LYS A 41 9.07 15.68 7.19
C LYS A 41 8.90 14.44 8.05
N THR A 42 8.22 14.57 9.19
CA THR A 42 7.88 13.44 10.06
C THR A 42 7.04 12.40 9.32
N ASN A 43 6.09 12.87 8.50
CA ASN A 43 5.21 12.02 7.70
C ASN A 43 5.99 11.19 6.67
N VAL A 44 6.87 11.84 5.91
CA VAL A 44 7.72 11.16 4.92
C VAL A 44 8.65 10.15 5.60
N LEU A 45 9.28 10.54 6.72
CA LEU A 45 10.15 9.62 7.47
C LEU A 45 9.39 8.40 7.97
N LEU A 46 8.19 8.60 8.54
CA LEU A 46 7.35 7.51 9.00
C LEU A 46 6.89 6.62 7.85
N GLY A 47 6.50 7.19 6.71
CA GLY A 47 6.16 6.43 5.50
C GLY A 47 7.33 5.55 5.06
N CYS A 48 8.54 6.10 4.95
CA CYS A 48 9.73 5.31 4.63
C CYS A 48 9.96 4.15 5.62
N VAL A 49 9.84 4.40 6.92
CA VAL A 49 10.03 3.36 7.95
C VAL A 49 8.95 2.28 7.85
N ILE A 50 7.67 2.68 7.71
CA ILE A 50 6.54 1.77 7.56
C ILE A 50 6.70 0.93 6.29
N PHE A 51 7.03 1.56 5.16
CA PHE A 51 7.28 0.89 3.89
C PHE A 51 8.37 -0.18 4.01
N ILE A 52 9.50 0.14 4.63
CA ILE A 52 10.62 -0.80 4.82
C ILE A 52 10.17 -1.98 5.70
N VAL A 53 9.54 -1.68 6.85
CA VAL A 53 9.09 -2.72 7.80
C VAL A 53 8.06 -3.63 7.14
N LEU A 54 7.03 -3.07 6.50
CA LEU A 54 6.00 -3.85 5.82
C LEU A 54 6.58 -4.64 4.64
N THR A 55 7.55 -4.07 3.90
CA THR A 55 8.25 -4.80 2.84
C THR A 55 8.98 -6.02 3.38
N ILE A 56 9.71 -5.91 4.49
CA ILE A 56 10.41 -7.03 5.12
C ILE A 56 9.42 -8.11 5.56
N ILE A 57 8.33 -7.71 6.22
CA ILE A 57 7.29 -8.62 6.68
C ILE A 57 6.64 -9.33 5.50
N PHE A 58 6.23 -8.59 4.47
CA PHE A 58 5.54 -9.15 3.31
C PHE A 58 6.45 -10.01 2.45
N TYR A 59 7.70 -9.62 2.27
CA TYR A 59 8.71 -10.47 1.65
C TYR A 59 8.81 -11.81 2.40
N SER A 60 8.95 -11.77 3.73
CA SER A 60 9.08 -12.97 4.57
C SER A 60 7.84 -13.87 4.54
N ILE A 61 6.64 -13.30 4.51
CA ILE A 61 5.39 -14.07 4.42
C ILE A 61 5.22 -14.63 3.00
N THR A 62 5.53 -13.84 1.97
CA THR A 62 5.42 -14.24 0.56
C THR A 62 6.35 -15.40 0.26
N THR A 63 7.62 -15.30 0.66
CA THR A 63 8.60 -16.38 0.45
C THR A 63 8.24 -17.67 1.17
N LYS A 64 7.60 -17.56 2.34
CA LYS A 64 7.26 -18.70 3.19
C LYS A 64 5.98 -19.41 2.78
N TYR A 65 4.98 -18.68 2.30
CA TYR A 65 3.61 -19.23 2.14
C TYR A 65 3.02 -19.13 0.74
N LEU A 66 3.58 -18.32 -0.17
CA LEU A 66 3.14 -18.27 -1.55
C LEU A 66 3.82 -19.38 -2.35
N ASP A 67 3.01 -20.22 -2.98
CA ASP A 67 3.50 -21.40 -3.72
C ASP A 67 4.32 -20.97 -4.95
N THR A 68 5.34 -21.78 -5.29
CA THR A 68 6.20 -21.56 -6.45
C THR A 68 5.41 -21.88 -7.72
N GLY A 69 5.16 -20.87 -8.56
CA GLY A 69 4.40 -21.06 -9.79
C GLY A 69 4.02 -19.75 -10.47
N LYS A 70 3.73 -19.83 -11.78
CA LYS A 70 3.44 -18.65 -12.63
C LYS A 70 2.23 -17.85 -12.16
N PHE A 71 1.32 -18.45 -11.40
CA PHE A 71 0.15 -17.76 -10.86
C PHE A 71 0.49 -16.65 -9.85
N ARG A 72 1.71 -16.63 -9.29
CA ARG A 72 2.17 -15.54 -8.41
C ARG A 72 2.16 -14.18 -9.10
N TYR A 73 2.37 -14.13 -10.42
CA TYR A 73 2.41 -12.86 -11.15
C TYR A 73 1.04 -12.19 -11.29
N PHE A 74 -0.08 -12.90 -11.04
CA PHE A 74 -1.39 -12.26 -10.93
C PHE A 74 -1.44 -11.24 -9.78
N LEU A 75 -0.57 -11.40 -8.77
CA LEU A 75 -0.45 -10.43 -7.67
C LEU A 75 -0.04 -9.05 -8.15
N THR A 76 0.58 -8.90 -9.32
CA THR A 76 0.97 -7.59 -9.88
C THR A 76 -0.21 -6.72 -10.29
N VAL A 77 -1.42 -7.31 -10.40
CA VAL A 77 -2.65 -6.62 -10.81
C VAL A 77 -3.77 -6.80 -9.79
N LEU A 78 -3.87 -7.97 -9.14
CA LEU A 78 -4.98 -8.29 -8.24
C LEU A 78 -5.07 -7.40 -7.00
N TRP A 79 -4.02 -6.63 -6.65
CA TRP A 79 -4.08 -5.65 -5.57
C TRP A 79 -5.03 -4.47 -5.88
N ILE A 80 -5.25 -4.13 -7.16
CA ILE A 80 -6.06 -2.97 -7.57
C ILE A 80 -7.48 -2.98 -6.99
N PRO A 81 -8.30 -4.04 -7.17
CA PRO A 81 -9.66 -4.06 -6.62
C PRO A 81 -9.67 -3.93 -5.10
N TYR A 82 -8.73 -4.57 -4.40
CA TYR A 82 -8.62 -4.44 -2.94
C TYR A 82 -8.23 -3.02 -2.51
N TYR A 83 -7.31 -2.38 -3.24
CA TYR A 83 -6.92 -1.00 -2.96
C TYR A 83 -8.11 -0.04 -3.12
N ILE A 84 -8.87 -0.19 -4.21
CA ILE A 84 -10.08 0.62 -4.46
C ILE A 84 -11.09 0.43 -3.31
N ILE A 85 -11.34 -0.81 -2.90
CA ILE A 85 -12.25 -1.10 -1.78
C ILE A 85 -11.76 -0.44 -0.49
N LEU A 86 -10.46 -0.53 -0.18
CA LEU A 86 -9.88 0.08 1.02
C LEU A 86 -10.03 1.61 1.02
N VAL A 87 -9.71 2.27 -0.09
CA VAL A 87 -9.86 3.73 -0.22
C VAL A 87 -11.32 4.15 -0.10
N LEU A 88 -12.25 3.48 -0.79
CA LEU A 88 -13.68 3.80 -0.70
C LEU A 88 -14.22 3.58 0.71
N LEU A 89 -13.83 2.48 1.35
CA LEU A 89 -14.21 2.18 2.73
C LEU A 89 -13.67 3.24 3.68
N PHE A 90 -12.41 3.63 3.53
CA PHE A 90 -11.79 4.64 4.38
C PHE A 90 -12.41 6.03 4.19
N ALA A 91 -12.65 6.44 2.94
CA ALA A 91 -13.34 7.68 2.63
C ALA A 91 -14.76 7.73 3.24
N HIS A 92 -15.44 6.59 3.31
CA HIS A 92 -16.75 6.48 3.96
C HIS A 92 -16.67 6.50 5.49
N LEU A 93 -15.73 5.77 6.09
CA LEU A 93 -15.58 5.65 7.54
C LEU A 93 -14.94 6.90 8.18
N VAL A 94 -14.04 7.57 7.45
CA VAL A 94 -13.23 8.69 7.95
C VAL A 94 -13.26 9.87 6.97
N PRO A 95 -14.45 10.45 6.71
CA PRO A 95 -14.61 11.52 5.72
C PRO A 95 -13.82 12.78 6.12
N ILE A 96 -13.40 13.54 5.11
CA ILE A 96 -12.81 14.86 5.32
C ILE A 96 -13.94 15.84 5.66
N THR A 97 -13.91 16.39 6.88
CA THR A 97 -14.92 17.34 7.38
C THR A 97 -14.39 18.77 7.47
N TYR A 98 -13.07 18.96 7.43
CA TYR A 98 -12.43 20.27 7.48
C TYR A 98 -11.73 20.55 6.16
N PRO A 99 -12.07 21.64 5.44
CA PRO A 99 -11.48 21.94 4.13
C PRO A 99 -9.95 22.11 4.14
N GLY A 100 -9.37 22.56 5.26
CA GLY A 100 -7.92 22.68 5.37
C GLY A 100 -7.17 21.35 5.54
N ASP A 101 -7.88 20.22 5.56
CA ASP A 101 -7.26 18.88 5.50
C ASP A 101 -7.13 18.37 4.06
N GLU A 102 -7.68 19.09 3.07
CA GLU A 102 -7.60 18.66 1.68
C GLU A 102 -6.13 18.57 1.22
N PRO A 103 -5.73 17.46 0.60
CA PRO A 103 -4.37 17.29 0.12
C PRO A 103 -4.10 18.25 -1.05
N LEU A 104 -2.85 18.71 -1.16
CA LEU A 104 -2.42 19.49 -2.32
C LEU A 104 -2.57 18.69 -3.61
N GLY A 105 -2.93 19.36 -4.71
CA GLY A 105 -3.07 18.72 -6.02
C GLY A 105 -1.81 17.95 -6.48
N GLY A 106 -0.62 18.36 -6.02
CA GLY A 106 0.64 17.66 -6.27
C GLY A 106 0.69 16.22 -5.74
N VAL A 107 -0.04 15.91 -4.67
CA VAL A 107 -0.06 14.57 -4.06
C VAL A 107 -0.64 13.53 -5.02
N ALA A 108 -1.62 13.91 -5.85
CA ALA A 108 -2.21 13.00 -6.84
C ALA A 108 -1.17 12.48 -7.85
N PHE A 109 -0.22 13.32 -8.28
CA PHE A 109 0.86 12.90 -9.17
C PHE A 109 1.84 11.93 -8.52
N ILE A 110 2.11 12.11 -7.21
CA ILE A 110 2.95 11.19 -6.44
C ILE A 110 2.28 9.82 -6.37
N ILE A 111 0.98 9.79 -6.01
CA ILE A 111 0.20 8.55 -5.95
C ILE A 111 0.16 7.87 -7.32
N LEU A 112 -0.05 8.64 -8.40
CA LEU A 112 -0.01 8.10 -9.76
C LEU A 112 1.35 7.46 -10.07
N GLY A 113 2.46 8.10 -9.70
CA GLY A 113 3.80 7.53 -9.83
C GLY A 113 3.97 6.24 -9.03
N MET A 114 3.45 6.20 -7.80
CA MET A 114 3.46 4.98 -6.98
C MET A 114 2.68 3.86 -7.67
N PHE A 115 1.52 4.13 -8.25
CA PHE A 115 0.72 3.15 -8.99
C PHE A 115 1.45 2.54 -10.18
N PHE A 116 2.30 3.30 -10.88
CA PHE A 116 3.12 2.78 -11.97
C PHE A 116 4.28 1.91 -11.47
N ILE A 117 4.91 2.30 -10.36
CA ILE A 117 6.05 1.58 -9.79
C ILE A 117 5.60 0.33 -9.02
N PHE A 118 4.41 0.34 -8.43
CA PHE A 118 3.96 -0.69 -7.50
C PHE A 118 3.85 -2.10 -8.11
N PRO A 119 3.33 -2.29 -9.34
CA PRO A 119 3.38 -3.60 -10.01
C PRO A 119 4.80 -4.14 -10.19
N LEU A 120 5.77 -3.27 -10.47
CA LEU A 120 7.18 -3.65 -10.60
C LEU A 120 7.76 -4.08 -9.25
N TYR A 121 7.42 -3.38 -8.17
CA TYR A 121 7.77 -3.76 -6.81
C TYR A 121 7.21 -5.15 -6.44
N VAL A 122 5.92 -5.39 -6.69
CA VAL A 122 5.29 -6.69 -6.42
C VAL A 122 5.93 -7.81 -7.26
N ALA A 123 6.22 -7.53 -8.54
CA ALA A 123 6.91 -8.47 -9.42
C ALA A 123 8.32 -8.81 -8.90
N ALA A 124 9.08 -7.82 -8.42
CA ALA A 124 10.41 -8.02 -7.86
C ALA A 124 10.37 -8.90 -6.59
N ILE A 125 9.46 -8.62 -5.66
CA ILE A 125 9.31 -9.43 -4.44
C ILE A 125 8.93 -10.87 -4.78
N THR A 126 7.96 -11.06 -5.66
CA THR A 126 7.51 -12.40 -6.03
C THR A 126 8.57 -13.18 -6.80
N ALA A 127 9.35 -12.52 -7.66
CA ALA A 127 10.45 -13.16 -8.39
C ALA A 127 11.63 -13.54 -7.48
N ILE A 128 12.05 -12.66 -6.56
CA ILE A 128 13.17 -12.94 -5.64
C ILE A 128 12.73 -13.94 -4.57
N GLY A 129 11.49 -13.82 -4.11
CA GLY A 129 11.00 -14.51 -2.93
C GLY A 129 10.65 -15.98 -3.15
N THR A 130 10.45 -16.42 -4.39
CA THR A 130 10.15 -17.82 -4.70
C THR A 130 11.20 -18.36 -5.65
N LYS A 131 12.04 -19.29 -5.16
CA LYS A 131 12.94 -20.06 -6.01
C LYS A 131 12.11 -21.01 -6.86
N ASP A 132 12.29 -20.95 -8.17
CA ASP A 132 11.72 -21.91 -9.12
C ASP A 132 12.29 -23.31 -8.93
#